data_AF-A0A1D2QV13-F1
#
_entry.id   AF-A0A1D2QV13-F1
#
_cell.length_a   1.000
_cell.length_b   1.000
_cell.length_c   1.000
_cell.angle_alpha   90.00
_cell.angle_beta   90.00
_cell.angle_gamma   90.00
#
_symmetry.space_group_name_H-M   'P 1'
#
loop_
_entity.id
_entity.type
_entity.pdbx_description
1 polymer ?
#
loop_
_entity_poly.entity_id
_entity_poly.type
_entity_poly.pdbx_seq_one_letter_code
_entity_poly.pdbx_strand_id
1 'polypeptide(L)'
;MIKLRFKEFRYPELENKLDGVGKFIRLFGEIRFKTRNGWQKRESAIIDTGAPISMLLMDLWKSIETEILTDHEAYGINPGKECSIQVLVGKVKCILVDNENNQSDELEILSYLALTNKIPLIIGFRDVLENFDIHLNFKDKTAYLQ
;
A
#
# COMPACT_ATOMS: atom_id res chain seq x y z
N MET A 1 0.78 -5.89 17.69
CA MET A 1 1.05 -4.47 17.34
C MET A 1 2.16 -4.42 16.30
N ILE A 2 1.91 -3.78 15.16
CA ILE A 2 2.86 -3.61 14.05
C ILE A 2 3.09 -2.11 13.87
N LYS A 3 4.35 -1.68 13.98
CA LYS A 3 4.69 -0.25 13.88
C LYS A 3 4.62 0.25 12.44
N LEU A 4 4.00 1.41 12.27
CA LEU A 4 3.98 2.18 11.03
C LEU A 4 4.87 3.42 11.18
N ARG A 5 5.19 4.08 10.06
CA ARG A 5 6.07 5.25 10.05
C ARG A 5 5.50 6.39 9.23
N PHE A 6 5.53 7.59 9.79
CA PHE A 6 5.29 8.81 9.02
C PHE A 6 6.52 9.14 8.19
N LYS A 7 6.31 9.46 6.92
CA LYS A 7 7.35 10.00 6.03
C LYS A 7 6.89 11.33 5.48
N GLU A 8 7.78 12.32 5.65
CA GLU A 8 7.60 13.64 5.08
C GLU A 8 8.20 13.69 3.68
N PHE A 9 7.55 14.39 2.77
CA PHE A 9 8.03 14.62 1.41
C PHE A 9 7.65 16.02 0.96
N ARG A 10 8.39 16.52 -0.03
CA ARG A 10 8.15 17.83 -0.61
C ARG A 10 7.63 17.72 -2.03
N TYR A 11 6.70 18.60 -2.40
CA TYR A 11 6.31 18.84 -3.80
C TYR A 11 6.93 20.17 -4.26
N PRO A 12 8.07 20.15 -4.98
CA PRO A 12 8.77 21.37 -5.38
C PRO A 12 7.89 22.33 -6.18
N GLU A 13 7.01 21.80 -7.04
CA GLU A 13 6.09 22.63 -7.82
C GLU A 13 5.15 23.45 -6.94
N LEU A 14 4.61 22.85 -5.86
CA LEU A 14 3.75 23.54 -4.91
C LEU A 14 4.55 24.46 -4.00
N GLU A 15 5.74 24.04 -3.56
CA GLU A 15 6.64 24.86 -2.75
C GLU A 15 7.05 26.16 -3.46
N ASN A 16 7.30 26.09 -4.76
CA ASN A 16 7.64 27.26 -5.58
C ASN A 16 6.44 28.20 -5.82
N LYS A 17 5.21 27.67 -5.74
CA LYS A 17 3.98 28.46 -5.92
C LYS A 17 3.48 29.06 -4.60
N LEU A 18 3.79 28.43 -3.48
CA LEU A 18 3.25 28.73 -2.17
C LEU A 18 4.33 28.47 -1.09
N ASP A 19 4.85 29.53 -0.50
CA ASP A 19 5.86 29.45 0.56
C ASP A 19 5.40 28.55 1.71
N GLY A 20 6.17 27.50 2.01
CA GLY A 20 5.93 26.59 3.13
C GLY A 20 4.82 25.54 2.94
N VAL A 21 4.06 25.57 1.84
CA VAL A 21 2.94 24.62 1.57
C VAL A 21 3.43 23.32 0.92
N GLY A 22 4.71 23.25 0.56
CA GLY A 22 5.29 22.10 -0.13
C GLY A 22 5.44 20.83 0.72
N LYS A 23 5.19 20.85 2.04
CA LYS A 23 5.48 19.72 2.94
C LYS A 23 4.26 18.83 3.17
N PHE A 24 4.38 17.56 2.81
CA PHE A 24 3.31 16.56 2.91
C PHE A 24 3.76 15.37 3.74
N ILE A 25 2.79 14.67 4.33
CA ILE A 25 3.01 13.51 5.19
C ILE A 25 2.26 12.32 4.60
N ARG A 26 2.91 11.16 4.57
CA ARG A 26 2.27 9.87 4.25
C ARG A 26 2.65 8.85 5.31
N LEU A 27 1.76 7.88 5.50
CA LEU A 27 1.97 6.75 6.38
C LEU A 27 2.53 5.58 5.57
N PHE A 28 3.53 4.91 6.13
CA PHE A 28 4.16 3.75 5.51
C PHE A 28 4.19 2.57 6.48
N GLY A 29 4.05 1.37 5.92
CA GLY A 29 4.26 0.10 6.61
C GLY A 29 5.22 -0.78 5.81
N GLU A 30 5.72 -1.84 6.44
CA GLU A 30 6.46 -2.89 5.74
C GLU A 30 5.58 -4.12 5.57
N ILE A 31 5.68 -4.73 4.39
CA ILE A 31 4.89 -5.91 4.01
C ILE A 31 5.79 -6.92 3.31
N ARG A 32 5.47 -8.20 3.46
CA ARG A 32 6.08 -9.29 2.70
C ARG A 32 4.97 -10.07 2.02
N PHE A 33 5.24 -10.52 0.79
CA PHE A 33 4.30 -11.34 0.03
C PHE A 33 4.81 -12.77 -0.10
N LYS A 34 3.88 -13.71 -0.21
CA LYS A 34 4.18 -15.13 -0.32
C LYS A 34 4.61 -15.48 -1.75
N THR A 35 5.65 -16.28 -1.89
CA THR A 35 6.07 -16.91 -3.14
C THR A 35 6.08 -18.43 -2.96
N ARG A 36 6.24 -19.15 -4.09
CA ARG A 36 6.45 -20.60 -4.10
C ARG A 36 7.64 -21.08 -3.28
N ASN A 37 8.62 -20.21 -3.06
CA ASN A 37 9.86 -20.53 -2.34
C ASN A 37 9.90 -19.91 -0.93
N GLY A 38 8.77 -19.42 -0.42
CA GLY A 38 8.66 -18.74 0.88
C GLY A 38 8.36 -17.26 0.76
N TRP A 39 8.71 -16.48 1.78
CA TRP A 39 8.38 -15.05 1.85
C TRP A 39 9.39 -14.16 1.12
N GLN A 40 8.92 -13.21 0.32
CA GLN A 40 9.77 -12.21 -0.33
C GLN A 40 10.52 -11.32 0.68
N LYS A 41 11.43 -10.49 0.17
CA LYS A 41 12.00 -9.37 0.94
C LYS A 41 10.90 -8.40 1.38
N ARG A 42 11.22 -7.54 2.35
CA ARG A 42 10.31 -6.50 2.83
C ARG A 42 10.14 -5.44 1.75
N GLU A 43 8.89 -5.06 1.52
CA GLU A 43 8.52 -3.94 0.65
C GLU A 43 7.92 -2.83 1.49
N SER A 44 8.27 -1.59 1.17
CA SER A 44 7.70 -0.41 1.81
C SER A 44 6.44 -0.01 1.07
N ALA A 45 5.29 -0.08 1.74
CA ALA A 45 4.00 0.27 1.16
C ALA A 45 3.43 1.53 1.79
N ILE A 46 2.64 2.27 1.02
CA ILE A 46 1.83 3.37 1.54
C ILE A 46 0.61 2.76 2.21
N ILE A 47 0.37 3.12 3.47
CA ILE A 47 -0.88 2.79 4.16
C ILE A 47 -1.88 3.89 3.83
N ASP A 48 -2.93 3.54 3.10
CA ASP A 48 -3.86 4.51 2.53
C ASP A 48 -5.30 4.17 2.91
N THR A 49 -5.83 4.90 3.88
CA THR A 49 -7.23 4.78 4.30
C THR A 49 -8.20 5.31 3.24
N GLY A 50 -7.73 6.04 2.23
CA GLY A 50 -8.53 6.44 1.08
C GLY A 50 -8.63 5.36 0.00
N ALA A 51 -7.84 4.29 0.09
CA ALA A 51 -7.85 3.19 -0.86
C ALA A 51 -8.75 2.05 -0.35
N PRO A 52 -9.85 1.70 -1.05
CA PRO A 52 -10.70 0.59 -0.63
C PRO A 52 -10.02 -0.76 -0.84
N ILE A 53 -9.19 -0.92 -1.88
CA ILE A 53 -8.50 -2.16 -2.25
C ILE A 53 -7.00 -1.86 -2.38
N SER A 54 -6.16 -2.80 -1.92
CA SER A 54 -4.70 -2.70 -2.04
C SER A 54 -4.26 -2.76 -3.52
N MET A 55 -3.16 -2.07 -3.84
CA MET A 55 -2.65 -1.98 -5.22
C MET A 55 -1.18 -2.38 -5.27
N LEU A 56 -0.90 -3.44 -6.05
CA LEU A 56 0.40 -4.07 -6.21
C LEU A 56 1.02 -3.72 -7.57
N LEU A 57 2.34 -3.54 -7.56
CA LEU A 57 3.16 -3.22 -8.72
C LEU A 57 3.35 -4.43 -9.63
N MET A 58 3.50 -4.20 -10.94
CA MET A 58 3.67 -5.28 -11.92
C MET A 58 4.80 -6.25 -11.59
N ASP A 59 5.99 -5.73 -11.29
CA ASP A 59 7.16 -6.59 -11.03
C ASP A 59 7.00 -7.36 -9.72
N LEU A 60 6.28 -6.77 -8.76
CA LEU A 60 5.96 -7.39 -7.48
C LEU A 60 5.01 -8.56 -7.68
N TRP A 61 3.81 -8.34 -8.24
CA TRP A 61 2.82 -9.42 -8.29
C TRP A 61 3.19 -10.55 -9.25
N LYS A 62 4.00 -10.27 -10.29
CA LYS A 62 4.53 -11.33 -11.18
C LYS A 62 5.48 -12.30 -10.48
N SER A 63 6.00 -11.94 -9.31
CA SER A 63 6.99 -12.75 -8.57
C SER A 63 6.42 -13.41 -7.31
N ILE A 64 5.12 -13.29 -7.06
CA ILE A 64 4.42 -13.85 -5.87
C ILE A 64 3.34 -14.86 -6.29
N GLU A 65 2.89 -15.64 -5.32
CA GLU A 65 1.72 -16.49 -5.50
C GLU A 65 0.47 -15.62 -5.64
N THR A 66 -0.21 -15.78 -6.78
CA THR A 66 -1.36 -14.96 -7.16
C THR A 66 -2.42 -15.84 -7.81
N GLU A 67 -3.67 -15.67 -7.38
CA GLU A 67 -4.86 -16.18 -8.05
C GLU A 67 -5.54 -15.03 -8.80
N ILE A 68 -5.55 -15.07 -10.13
CA ILE A 68 -6.20 -14.04 -10.95
C ILE A 68 -7.70 -14.36 -11.05
N LEU A 69 -8.55 -13.38 -10.74
CA LEU A 69 -10.00 -13.53 -10.75
C LEU A 69 -10.62 -12.89 -12.00
N THR A 70 -10.20 -11.67 -12.35
CA THR A 70 -10.75 -10.92 -13.50
C THR A 70 -9.82 -9.75 -13.87
N ASP A 71 -10.11 -9.06 -14.98
CA ASP A 71 -9.54 -7.79 -15.37
C ASP A 71 -10.45 -6.61 -14.94
N HIS A 72 -9.85 -5.44 -14.70
CA HIS A 72 -10.59 -4.24 -14.28
C HIS A 72 -9.84 -2.95 -14.62
N GLU A 73 -10.52 -1.82 -14.45
CA GLU A 73 -9.94 -0.48 -14.52
C GLU A 73 -10.01 0.17 -13.13
N ALA A 74 -8.85 0.48 -12.55
CA ALA A 74 -8.77 1.20 -11.29
C ALA A 74 -8.74 2.71 -11.54
N TYR A 75 -9.42 3.46 -10.67
CA TYR A 75 -9.55 4.91 -10.75
C TYR A 75 -9.10 5.58 -9.45
N GLY A 76 -8.53 6.78 -9.57
CA GLY A 76 -8.21 7.64 -8.45
C GLY A 76 -9.31 8.68 -8.20
N ILE A 77 -8.90 9.89 -7.80
CA ILE A 77 -9.82 11.01 -7.54
C ILE A 77 -10.58 11.44 -8.81
N ASN A 78 -9.91 11.46 -9.96
CA ASN A 78 -10.56 11.72 -11.25
C ASN A 78 -10.96 10.40 -11.92
N PRO A 79 -12.26 10.13 -12.13
CA PRO A 79 -12.73 8.91 -12.78
C PRO A 79 -12.69 8.97 -14.32
N GLY A 80 -12.08 10.01 -14.92
CA GLY A 80 -11.89 10.08 -16.37
C GLY A 80 -11.12 8.86 -16.91
N LYS A 81 -11.54 8.37 -18.08
CA LYS A 81 -10.96 7.15 -18.68
C LYS A 81 -9.45 7.30 -18.96
N GLU A 82 -9.00 8.51 -19.28
CA GLU A 82 -7.61 8.88 -19.46
C GLU A 82 -6.77 8.78 -18.17
N CYS A 83 -7.42 8.78 -17.01
CA CYS A 83 -6.81 8.61 -15.69
C CYS A 83 -6.91 7.17 -15.16
N SER A 84 -7.56 6.26 -15.90
CA SER A 84 -7.69 4.86 -15.52
C SER A 84 -6.35 4.13 -15.56
N ILE A 85 -6.18 3.19 -14.63
CA ILE A 85 -5.07 2.25 -14.61
C ILE A 85 -5.64 0.87 -14.91
N GLN A 86 -5.12 0.22 -15.95
CA GLN A 86 -5.45 -1.18 -16.26
C GLN A 86 -4.85 -2.09 -15.19
N VAL A 87 -5.69 -2.93 -14.60
CA VAL A 87 -5.30 -3.86 -13.53
C VAL A 87 -5.93 -5.23 -13.77
N LEU A 88 -5.31 -6.26 -13.19
CA LEU A 88 -6.03 -7.48 -12.87
C LEU A 88 -6.52 -7.41 -11.42
N VAL A 89 -7.61 -8.09 -11.12
CA VAL A 89 -8.07 -8.31 -9.76
C VAL A 89 -7.69 -9.73 -9.38
N GLY A 90 -7.01 -9.88 -8.25
CA GLY A 90 -6.57 -11.20 -7.79
C GLY A 90 -6.41 -11.28 -6.28
N LYS A 91 -6.22 -12.51 -5.81
CA LYS A 91 -5.90 -12.81 -4.43
C LYS A 91 -4.42 -13.08 -4.28
N VAL A 92 -3.83 -12.55 -3.22
CA VAL A 92 -2.42 -12.76 -2.86
C VAL A 92 -2.31 -12.98 -1.37
N LYS A 93 -1.22 -13.62 -0.93
CA LYS A 93 -0.92 -13.81 0.49
C LYS A 93 0.17 -12.87 0.96
N CYS A 94 -0.03 -12.24 2.11
CA CYS A 94 0.91 -11.31 2.69
C CYS A 94 1.00 -11.41 4.23
N ILE A 95 2.06 -10.82 4.78
CA ILE A 95 2.18 -10.49 6.20
C ILE A 95 2.67 -9.05 6.33
N LEU A 96 2.08 -8.32 7.25
CA LEU A 96 2.62 -7.03 7.69
C LEU A 96 3.74 -7.30 8.69
N VAL A 97 4.82 -6.52 8.59
CA VAL A 97 5.99 -6.66 9.47
C VAL A 97 6.49 -5.27 9.89
N ASP A 98 7.29 -5.22 10.94
CA ASP A 98 8.03 -4.00 11.31
C ASP A 98 9.53 -4.26 11.57
N ASN A 99 10.23 -3.18 11.92
CA ASN A 99 11.68 -3.22 12.22
C ASN A 99 12.01 -3.92 13.54
N GLU A 100 11.02 -4.18 14.39
CA GLU A 100 11.16 -4.91 15.65
C GLU A 100 10.82 -6.39 15.49
N ASN A 101 10.60 -6.84 14.24
CA ASN A 101 10.18 -8.19 13.87
C ASN A 101 8.81 -8.60 14.44
N ASN A 102 7.96 -7.63 14.80
CA ASN A 102 6.55 -7.93 14.97
C ASN A 102 5.96 -8.25 13.59
N GLN A 103 4.99 -9.15 13.56
CA GLN A 103 4.28 -9.52 12.33
C GLN A 103 2.80 -9.75 12.59
N SER A 104 1.99 -9.59 11.55
CA SER A 104 0.61 -10.07 11.55
C SER A 104 0.58 -11.59 11.36
N ASP A 105 -0.60 -12.18 11.55
CA ASP A 105 -0.92 -13.45 10.93
C ASP A 105 -0.86 -13.35 9.39
N GLU A 106 -0.80 -14.50 8.72
CA GLU A 106 -0.90 -14.58 7.26
C GLU A 106 -2.29 -14.09 6.82
N LEU A 107 -2.31 -13.11 5.91
CA LEU A 107 -3.52 -12.55 5.33
C LEU A 107 -3.63 -13.01 3.86
N GLU A 108 -4.80 -13.47 3.45
CA GLU A 108 -5.16 -13.59 2.03
C GLU A 108 -6.00 -12.38 1.65
N ILE A 109 -5.55 -11.61 0.67
CA ILE A 109 -6.10 -10.28 0.38
C ILE A 109 -6.53 -10.17 -1.07
N LEU A 110 -7.67 -9.53 -1.30
CA LEU A 110 -8.05 -9.03 -2.62
C LEU A 110 -7.17 -7.83 -2.98
N SER A 111 -6.66 -7.80 -4.20
CA SER A 111 -5.74 -6.75 -4.65
C SER A 111 -5.92 -6.41 -6.12
N TYR A 112 -5.69 -5.13 -6.43
CA TYR A 112 -5.42 -4.68 -7.79
C TYR A 112 -3.97 -4.96 -8.14
N LEU A 113 -3.77 -5.67 -9.24
CA LEU A 113 -2.49 -6.11 -9.77
C LEU A 113 -2.21 -5.23 -11.00
N ALA A 114 -1.49 -4.14 -10.80
CA ALA A 114 -1.28 -3.15 -11.84
C ALA A 114 -0.44 -3.71 -12.99
N LEU A 115 -0.79 -3.34 -14.23
CA LEU A 115 0.01 -3.68 -15.41
C LEU A 115 1.16 -2.68 -15.66
N THR A 116 1.56 -1.95 -14.61
CA THR A 116 2.59 -0.91 -14.64
C THR A 116 3.30 -0.80 -13.29
N ASN A 117 4.53 -0.30 -13.29
CA ASN A 117 5.29 0.05 -12.08
C ASN A 117 5.33 1.58 -11.84
N LYS A 118 4.57 2.37 -12.62
CA LYS A 118 4.51 3.84 -12.50
C LYS A 118 3.57 4.34 -11.41
N ILE A 119 3.25 3.48 -10.45
CA ILE A 119 2.36 3.72 -9.33
C ILE A 119 3.09 3.30 -8.04
N PRO A 120 2.65 3.74 -6.85
CA PRO A 120 3.18 3.20 -5.60
C PRO A 120 2.49 1.88 -5.22
N LEU A 121 3.17 1.08 -4.39
CA LEU A 121 2.53 0.00 -3.64
C LEU A 121 1.63 0.62 -2.55
N ILE A 122 0.35 0.26 -2.56
CA ILE A 122 -0.66 0.78 -1.62
C ILE A 122 -1.31 -0.38 -0.88
N ILE A 123 -1.45 -0.23 0.44
CA ILE A 123 -2.28 -1.09 1.29
C ILE A 123 -3.56 -0.33 1.61
N GLY A 124 -4.68 -0.89 1.16
CA GLY A 124 -6.02 -0.35 1.37
C GLY A 124 -6.81 -1.10 2.43
N PHE A 125 -8.09 -0.77 2.57
CA PHE A 125 -8.94 -1.32 3.64
C PHE A 125 -9.25 -2.79 3.51
N ARG A 126 -9.75 -3.20 2.34
CA ARG A 126 -10.31 -4.53 2.13
C ARG A 126 -9.27 -5.61 2.44
N ASP A 127 -9.66 -6.56 3.29
CA ASP A 127 -8.88 -7.72 3.72
C ASP A 127 -7.55 -7.40 4.44
N VAL A 128 -7.20 -6.11 4.64
CA VAL A 128 -6.00 -5.71 5.40
C VAL A 128 -6.35 -4.76 6.53
N LEU A 129 -6.54 -3.46 6.26
CA LEU A 129 -6.64 -2.47 7.33
C LEU A 129 -7.93 -2.61 8.13
N GLU A 130 -8.98 -3.23 7.58
CA GLU A 130 -10.22 -3.53 8.31
C GLU A 130 -10.05 -4.61 9.39
N ASN A 131 -8.93 -5.34 9.40
CA ASN A 131 -8.62 -6.38 10.39
C ASN A 131 -7.84 -5.87 11.60
N PHE A 132 -7.56 -4.56 11.67
CA PHE A 132 -6.73 -3.98 12.73
C PHE A 132 -7.36 -2.73 13.33
N ASP A 133 -7.09 -2.50 14.61
CA ASP A 133 -7.23 -1.18 15.22
C ASP A 133 -6.10 -0.28 14.72
N ILE A 134 -6.45 0.80 14.02
CA ILE A 134 -5.49 1.73 13.43
C ILE A 134 -5.28 2.92 14.35
N HIS A 135 -4.07 3.07 14.89
CA HIS A 135 -3.71 4.19 15.74
C HIS A 135 -2.75 5.12 15.04
N LEU A 136 -3.17 6.36 14.77
CA LEU A 136 -2.36 7.38 14.11
C LEU A 136 -2.31 8.66 14.96
N ASN A 137 -1.14 8.99 15.48
CA ASN A 137 -0.90 10.23 16.19
C ASN A 137 0.38 10.88 15.67
N PHE A 138 0.20 11.81 14.73
CA PHE A 138 1.31 12.51 14.12
C PHE A 138 2.03 13.46 15.09
N LYS A 139 1.29 14.10 16.00
CA LYS A 139 1.86 15.04 16.98
C LYS A 139 2.91 14.34 17.86
N ASP A 140 2.59 13.13 18.29
CA ASP A 140 3.48 12.31 19.13
C ASP A 140 4.36 11.36 18.30
N LYS A 141 4.27 11.43 16.97
CA LYS A 141 4.98 10.57 16.00
C LYS A 141 4.78 9.08 16.24
N THR A 142 3.61 8.68 16.72
CA THR A 142 3.24 7.28 16.95
C THR A 142 2.23 6.82 15.93
N ALA A 143 2.51 5.67 15.31
CA ALA A 143 1.56 5.02 14.41
C ALA A 143 1.73 3.50 14.46
N TYR A 144 0.63 2.75 14.55
CA TYR A 144 0.65 1.30 14.59
C TYR A 144 -0.69 0.68 14.20
N LEU A 145 -0.64 -0.62 13.89
CA LEU A 145 -1.80 -1.50 13.71
C LEU A 145 -1.83 -2.49 14.88
N GLN A 146 -2.98 -2.69 15.50
CA GLN A 146 -3.17 -3.60 16.63
C GLN A 146 -4.19 -4.67 16.32
#